data_AF-A0A7Y5VFD4-F1
#
_entry.id   AF-A0A7Y5VFD4-F1
#
_cell.length_a   1.000
_cell.length_b   1.000
_cell.length_c   1.000
_cell.angle_alpha   90.00
_cell.angle_beta   90.00
_cell.angle_gamma   90.00
#
_symmetry.space_group_name_H-M   'P 1'
#
loop_
_entity.id
_entity.type
_entity.pdbx_description
1 polymer ?
#
loop_
_entity_poly.entity_id
_entity_poly.type
_entity_poly.pdbx_seq_one_letter_code
_entity_poly.pdbx_strand_id
1 'polypeptide(L)'
;MDLLKEILIRRQKFASKMELELSRPFQVTVIGDGGSGKSTLINTLFNTDLATGPAKPTTKIPQPVTAKNKDGKGELIFIDLPGVGESHSLDVQYTNMYLNYGLESDVILWSINNENRNVVYTINFINNLISKLDNYKDQLEFFNKFLFIITKVDYIKNGKWTFRKYNDGYRVIADPTLNFILEEKVGYFRYSLIKKFGHLIRTRIFTGQKSTNIDEDFLYLEDGEFICTKLIDGPTYNHLCTKYPRHKPKFDRIVKIQSPIPCSSYFKYNLTNLILAIIDKADKGIFGLDKLIDVDRISILSQEELDRAINIQIIN
;
A
#
# COMPACT_ATOMS: atom_id res chain seq x y z
N MET A 1 -21.99 17.74 -42.45
CA MET A 1 -22.64 16.67 -41.66
C MET A 1 -21.66 15.78 -40.87
N ASP A 2 -20.34 15.90 -41.05
CA ASP A 2 -19.37 14.97 -40.44
C ASP A 2 -18.75 15.41 -39.10
N LEU A 3 -18.58 16.71 -38.85
CA LEU A 3 -17.94 17.18 -37.62
C LEU A 3 -18.79 16.92 -36.36
N LEU A 4 -20.12 17.05 -36.48
CA LEU A 4 -21.07 16.78 -35.39
C LEU A 4 -21.14 15.28 -35.04
N LYS A 5 -21.05 14.38 -36.04
CA LYS A 5 -20.97 12.93 -35.82
C LYS A 5 -19.65 12.53 -35.18
N GLU A 6 -18.53 13.14 -35.58
CA GLU A 6 -17.23 12.88 -34.98
C GLU A 6 -17.15 13.38 -33.53
N ILE A 7 -17.73 14.54 -33.21
CA ILE A 7 -17.85 15.05 -31.83
C ILE A 7 -18.75 14.14 -30.98
N LEU A 8 -19.86 13.64 -31.52
CA LEU A 8 -20.75 12.69 -30.82
C LEU A 8 -20.09 11.34 -30.57
N ILE A 9 -19.34 10.80 -31.53
CA ILE A 9 -18.58 9.55 -31.39
C ILE A 9 -17.43 9.72 -30.38
N ARG A 10 -16.73 10.86 -30.41
CA ARG A 10 -15.68 11.18 -29.41
C ARG A 10 -16.30 11.35 -28.01
N ARG A 11 -17.47 11.97 -27.88
CA ARG A 11 -18.21 12.08 -26.60
C ARG A 11 -18.73 10.73 -26.10
N GLN A 12 -19.23 9.87 -26.98
CA GLN A 12 -19.63 8.49 -26.61
C GLN A 12 -18.42 7.65 -26.21
N LYS A 13 -17.28 7.73 -26.92
CA LYS A 13 -16.03 7.05 -26.54
C LYS A 13 -15.43 7.59 -25.24
N PHE A 14 -15.55 8.89 -24.96
CA PHE A 14 -15.12 9.49 -23.69
C PHE A 14 -16.03 9.08 -22.52
N ALA A 15 -17.35 9.09 -22.73
CA ALA A 15 -18.32 8.65 -21.72
C ALA A 15 -18.20 7.15 -21.44
N SER A 16 -18.06 6.31 -22.47
CA SER A 16 -17.88 4.87 -22.31
C SER A 16 -16.52 4.50 -21.70
N LYS A 17 -15.45 5.26 -21.97
CA LYS A 17 -14.14 5.08 -21.34
C LYS A 17 -14.18 5.48 -19.86
N MET A 18 -14.89 6.56 -19.50
CA MET A 18 -15.14 6.91 -18.10
C MET A 18 -16.01 5.87 -17.39
N GLU A 19 -17.06 5.35 -18.05
CA GLU A 19 -17.96 4.34 -17.49
C GLU A 19 -17.27 2.98 -17.33
N LEU A 20 -16.37 2.60 -18.25
CA LEU A 20 -15.47 1.44 -18.15
C LEU A 20 -14.38 1.60 -17.08
N GLU A 21 -13.79 2.79 -16.94
CA GLU A 21 -12.82 3.09 -15.87
C GLU A 21 -13.50 3.19 -14.49
N LEU A 22 -14.79 3.52 -14.44
CA LEU A 22 -15.63 3.47 -13.24
C LEU A 22 -16.16 2.05 -12.94
N SER A 23 -16.08 1.10 -13.89
CA SER A 23 -16.57 -0.28 -13.72
C SER A 23 -15.49 -1.33 -13.56
N ARG A 24 -14.20 -1.02 -13.79
CA ARG A 24 -13.12 -1.98 -13.57
C ARG A 24 -12.80 -2.11 -12.08
N PRO A 25 -12.50 -3.31 -11.57
CA PRO A 25 -12.08 -3.47 -10.19
C PRO A 25 -10.77 -2.70 -9.93
N PHE A 26 -10.65 -2.11 -8.74
CA PHE A 26 -9.38 -1.63 -8.24
C PHE A 26 -8.54 -2.83 -7.78
N GLN A 27 -7.36 -2.98 -8.37
CA GLN A 27 -6.54 -4.15 -8.15
C GLN A 27 -5.30 -3.82 -7.32
N VAL A 28 -5.17 -4.51 -6.19
CA VAL A 28 -4.02 -4.44 -5.31
C VAL A 28 -3.29 -5.78 -5.35
N THR A 29 -2.10 -5.82 -5.93
CA THR A 29 -1.27 -7.03 -5.89
C THR A 29 -0.35 -7.01 -4.68
N VAL A 30 -0.32 -8.10 -3.92
CA VAL A 30 0.54 -8.27 -2.75
C VAL A 30 1.72 -9.16 -3.10
N ILE A 31 2.92 -8.59 -3.08
CA ILE A 31 4.20 -9.24 -3.40
C ILE A 31 5.13 -9.09 -2.22
N GLY A 32 6.14 -9.94 -2.09
CA GLY A 32 7.17 -9.80 -1.05
C GLY A 32 7.74 -11.14 -0.64
N ASP A 33 8.68 -11.10 0.29
CA ASP A 33 9.46 -12.27 0.68
C ASP A 33 8.56 -13.45 1.10
N GLY A 34 9.00 -14.67 0.82
CA GLY A 34 8.39 -15.88 1.38
C GLY A 34 8.25 -15.77 2.90
N GLY A 35 7.06 -16.10 3.44
CA GLY A 35 6.81 -16.02 4.88
C GLY A 35 6.66 -14.61 5.46
N SER A 36 6.61 -13.56 4.64
CA SER A 36 6.35 -12.18 5.10
C SER A 36 4.91 -11.95 5.60
N GLY A 37 3.98 -12.88 5.43
CA GLY A 37 2.61 -12.75 5.99
C GLY A 37 1.59 -12.07 5.06
N LYS A 38 1.81 -12.11 3.74
CA LYS A 38 0.92 -11.57 2.71
C LYS A 38 -0.52 -12.09 2.80
N SER A 39 -0.70 -13.41 2.80
CA SER A 39 -2.03 -14.02 2.88
C SER A 39 -2.70 -13.75 4.23
N THR A 40 -1.94 -13.72 5.34
CA THR A 40 -2.45 -13.33 6.67
C THR A 40 -2.95 -11.88 6.70
N LEU A 41 -2.25 -10.96 6.02
CA LEU A 41 -2.70 -9.58 5.86
C LEU A 41 -4.02 -9.52 5.08
N ILE A 42 -4.12 -10.19 3.93
CA ILE A 42 -5.34 -10.21 3.12
C ILE A 42 -6.52 -10.78 3.93
N ASN A 43 -6.32 -11.90 4.62
CA ASN A 43 -7.32 -12.49 5.52
C ASN A 43 -7.82 -11.50 6.58
N THR A 44 -6.91 -10.71 7.15
CA THR A 44 -7.26 -9.74 8.18
C THR A 44 -8.00 -8.53 7.60
N LEU A 45 -7.60 -8.05 6.42
CA LEU A 45 -8.22 -6.89 5.77
C LEU A 45 -9.64 -7.20 5.28
N PHE A 46 -9.90 -8.43 4.84
CA PHE A 46 -11.16 -8.83 4.19
C PHE A 46 -12.00 -9.83 4.99
N ASN A 47 -11.52 -10.25 6.16
CA ASN A 47 -12.12 -11.32 6.95
C ASN A 47 -12.32 -12.60 6.10
N THR A 48 -11.24 -13.05 5.46
CA THR A 48 -11.21 -14.26 4.62
C THR A 48 -10.28 -15.34 5.18
N ASP A 49 -10.33 -16.54 4.61
CA ASP A 49 -9.60 -17.72 5.08
C ASP A 49 -8.64 -18.28 4.01
N LEU A 50 -7.82 -17.44 3.36
CA LEU A 50 -6.74 -17.92 2.50
C LEU A 50 -5.78 -18.82 3.29
N ALA A 51 -5.27 -19.87 2.63
CA ALA A 51 -4.37 -20.83 3.24
C ALA A 51 -3.08 -20.15 3.73
N THR A 52 -2.82 -20.22 5.03
CA THR A 52 -1.60 -19.74 5.67
C THR A 52 -0.86 -20.90 6.34
N GLY A 53 0.48 -20.87 6.32
CA GLY A 53 1.30 -21.93 6.89
C GLY A 53 2.60 -21.38 7.49
N PRO A 54 3.05 -21.87 8.65
CA PRO A 54 4.22 -21.31 9.34
C PRO A 54 5.56 -21.75 8.74
N ALA A 55 5.59 -22.89 8.03
CA ALA A 55 6.84 -23.57 7.66
C ALA A 55 7.11 -23.64 6.15
N LYS A 56 6.07 -23.54 5.31
CA LYS A 56 6.21 -23.68 3.85
C LYS A 56 5.36 -22.64 3.12
N PRO A 57 5.81 -22.17 1.96
CA PRO A 57 4.99 -21.35 1.09
C PRO A 57 3.68 -22.05 0.75
N THR A 58 2.57 -21.36 0.99
CA THR A 58 1.21 -21.85 0.73
C THR A 58 0.65 -21.31 -0.59
N THR A 59 1.02 -20.10 -0.97
CA THR A 59 0.62 -19.46 -2.23
C THR A 59 1.59 -19.83 -3.36
N LYS A 60 1.16 -20.69 -4.29
CA LYS A 60 1.91 -21.09 -5.49
C LYS A 60 1.30 -20.57 -6.79
N ILE A 61 0.05 -20.13 -6.73
CA ILE A 61 -0.71 -19.53 -7.82
C ILE A 61 -1.33 -18.22 -7.31
N PRO A 62 -1.58 -17.23 -8.18
CA PRO A 62 -2.28 -16.01 -7.81
C PRO A 62 -3.65 -16.32 -7.17
N GLN A 63 -3.94 -15.71 -6.01
CA GLN A 63 -5.20 -15.89 -5.30
C GLN A 63 -5.95 -14.54 -5.18
N PRO A 64 -6.98 -14.30 -6.01
CA PRO A 64 -7.78 -13.08 -5.91
C PRO A 64 -8.78 -13.16 -4.74
N VAL A 65 -8.87 -12.08 -3.97
CA VAL A 65 -9.88 -11.84 -2.93
C VAL A 65 -10.61 -10.57 -3.25
N THR A 66 -11.92 -10.68 -3.39
CA THR A 66 -12.77 -9.58 -3.85
C THR A 66 -13.65 -9.04 -2.74
N ALA A 67 -13.62 -7.72 -2.51
CA ALA A 67 -14.65 -6.98 -1.78
C ALA A 67 -15.51 -6.18 -2.75
N LYS A 68 -16.83 -6.26 -2.58
CA LYS A 68 -17.83 -5.55 -3.42
C LYS A 68 -18.65 -4.60 -2.57
N ASN A 69 -19.03 -3.47 -3.17
CA ASN A 69 -19.88 -2.51 -2.50
C ASN A 69 -21.31 -3.07 -2.44
N LYS A 70 -22.06 -2.74 -1.39
CA LYS A 70 -23.44 -3.22 -1.19
C LYS A 70 -24.39 -2.79 -2.31
N ASP A 71 -24.08 -1.69 -3.00
CA ASP A 71 -24.81 -1.16 -4.15
C ASP A 71 -24.31 -1.72 -5.50
N GLY A 72 -23.32 -2.62 -5.49
CA GLY A 72 -22.72 -3.22 -6.68
C GLY A 72 -21.83 -2.27 -7.50
N LYS A 73 -21.62 -1.03 -7.04
CA LYS A 73 -20.80 -0.03 -7.72
C LYS A 73 -19.45 0.06 -7.03
N GLY A 74 -18.45 -0.61 -7.61
CA GLY A 74 -17.08 -0.67 -7.11
C GLY A 74 -16.70 -2.06 -6.60
N GLU A 75 -15.54 -2.53 -7.07
CA GLU A 75 -14.95 -3.81 -6.73
C GLU A 75 -13.48 -3.59 -6.37
N LEU A 76 -13.05 -4.15 -5.24
CA LEU A 76 -11.66 -4.12 -4.77
C LEU A 76 -11.14 -5.55 -4.78
N ILE A 77 -10.07 -5.79 -5.53
CA ILE A 77 -9.46 -7.12 -5.66
C ILE A 77 -8.05 -7.07 -5.09
N PHE A 78 -7.79 -7.89 -4.08
CA PHE A 78 -6.43 -8.18 -3.62
C PHE A 78 -5.95 -9.47 -4.24
N ILE A 79 -4.77 -9.45 -4.86
CA ILE A 79 -4.17 -10.64 -5.48
C ILE A 79 -2.93 -11.02 -4.67
N ASP A 80 -3.02 -12.13 -3.93
CA ASP A 80 -1.85 -12.72 -3.28
C ASP A 80 -0.97 -13.42 -4.32
N LEU A 81 0.28 -13.00 -4.45
CA LEU A 81 1.26 -13.70 -5.29
C LEU A 81 2.18 -14.59 -4.45
N PRO A 82 2.81 -15.60 -5.06
CA PRO A 82 3.86 -16.38 -4.42
C PRO A 82 4.96 -15.52 -3.79
N GLY A 83 5.63 -16.08 -2.78
CA GLY A 83 6.77 -15.41 -2.16
C GLY A 83 7.94 -15.31 -3.12
N VAL A 84 8.63 -14.18 -3.11
CA VAL A 84 9.94 -14.07 -3.77
C VAL A 84 11.00 -14.68 -2.87
N GLY A 85 12.05 -15.26 -3.47
CA GLY A 85 13.23 -15.76 -2.75
C GLY A 85 13.11 -17.19 -2.24
N GLU A 86 12.13 -17.97 -2.73
CA GLU A 86 12.04 -19.41 -2.46
C GLU A 86 13.17 -20.18 -3.15
N SER A 87 13.48 -19.83 -4.41
CA SER A 87 14.66 -20.25 -5.14
C SER A 87 14.86 -19.38 -6.38
N HIS A 88 16.10 -19.24 -6.87
CA HIS A 88 16.38 -18.47 -8.07
C HIS A 88 15.62 -18.99 -9.31
N SER A 89 15.47 -20.32 -9.45
CA SER A 89 14.76 -20.92 -10.58
C SER A 89 13.26 -20.65 -10.55
N LEU A 90 12.64 -20.59 -9.37
CA LEU A 90 11.24 -20.19 -9.21
C LEU A 90 11.06 -18.69 -9.45
N ASP A 91 11.97 -17.86 -8.95
CA ASP A 91 11.89 -16.41 -9.15
C ASP A 91 11.98 -16.04 -10.63
N VAL A 92 12.86 -16.71 -11.40
CA VAL A 92 12.95 -16.53 -12.85
C VAL A 92 11.67 -16.96 -13.55
N GLN A 93 11.10 -18.12 -13.18
CA GLN A 93 9.82 -18.60 -13.73
C GLN A 93 8.68 -17.63 -13.44
N TYR A 94 8.64 -17.07 -12.23
CA TYR A 94 7.58 -16.17 -11.79
C TYR A 94 7.79 -14.72 -12.22
N THR A 95 8.98 -14.34 -12.73
CA THR A 95 9.27 -12.94 -13.08
C THR A 95 8.22 -12.35 -14.02
N ASN A 96 7.80 -13.10 -15.04
CA ASN A 96 6.78 -12.64 -15.98
C ASN A 96 5.40 -12.52 -15.32
N MET A 97 5.06 -13.42 -14.40
CA MET A 97 3.83 -13.32 -13.62
C MET A 97 3.84 -12.06 -12.73
N TYR A 98 4.92 -11.81 -12.00
CA TYR A 98 5.04 -10.60 -11.17
C TYR A 98 4.96 -9.32 -11.99
N LEU A 99 5.59 -9.29 -13.17
CA LEU A 99 5.51 -8.15 -14.08
C LEU A 99 4.08 -7.96 -14.61
N ASN A 100 3.43 -9.02 -15.12
CA ASN A 100 2.08 -8.94 -15.67
C ASN A 100 1.06 -8.46 -14.62
N TYR A 101 1.03 -9.11 -13.46
CA TYR A 101 0.12 -8.69 -12.38
C TYR A 101 0.45 -7.28 -11.87
N GLY A 102 1.74 -6.92 -11.76
CA GLY A 102 2.13 -5.56 -11.36
C GLY A 102 1.71 -4.50 -12.38
N LEU A 103 1.78 -4.81 -13.68
CA LEU A 103 1.33 -3.92 -14.76
C LEU A 103 -0.19 -3.73 -14.77
N GLU A 104 -0.95 -4.79 -14.49
CA GLU A 104 -2.41 -4.75 -14.40
C GLU A 104 -2.93 -4.10 -13.12
N SER A 105 -2.12 -4.08 -12.06
CA SER A 105 -2.53 -3.54 -10.76
C SER A 105 -2.55 -2.03 -10.72
N ASP A 106 -3.39 -1.48 -9.86
CA ASP A 106 -3.35 -0.08 -9.47
C ASP A 106 -2.33 0.16 -8.36
N VAL A 107 -2.19 -0.80 -7.43
CA VAL A 107 -1.24 -0.75 -6.31
C VAL A 107 -0.49 -2.08 -6.20
N ILE A 108 0.81 -1.99 -5.93
CA ILE A 108 1.66 -3.12 -5.58
C ILE A 108 2.06 -2.95 -4.11
N LEU A 109 1.54 -3.80 -3.22
CA LEU A 109 1.99 -3.88 -1.84
C LEU A 109 3.23 -4.77 -1.76
N TRP A 110 4.40 -4.18 -1.52
CA TRP A 110 5.62 -4.92 -1.26
C TRP A 110 5.78 -5.20 0.24
N SER A 111 5.54 -6.45 0.63
CA SER A 111 5.58 -6.96 2.00
C SER A 111 6.99 -7.35 2.42
N ILE A 112 7.49 -6.67 3.46
CA ILE A 112 8.79 -6.90 4.08
C ILE A 112 8.56 -7.47 5.47
N ASN A 113 9.12 -8.64 5.77
CA ASN A 113 9.09 -9.16 7.14
C ASN A 113 9.90 -8.25 8.07
N ASN A 114 9.34 -7.87 9.22
CA ASN A 114 10.03 -7.10 10.26
C ASN A 114 11.42 -7.61 10.65
N GLU A 115 11.65 -8.92 10.64
CA GLU A 115 12.94 -9.52 10.98
C GLU A 115 13.95 -9.47 9.83
N ASN A 116 13.51 -9.18 8.60
CA ASN A 116 14.39 -9.10 7.46
C ASN A 116 15.35 -7.91 7.59
N ARG A 117 16.62 -8.13 7.25
CA ARG A 117 17.69 -7.11 7.21
C ARG A 117 18.36 -7.02 5.83
N ASN A 118 17.92 -7.82 4.87
CA ASN A 118 18.50 -7.88 3.54
C ASN A 118 17.61 -7.17 2.53
N VAL A 119 18.02 -5.95 2.15
CA VAL A 119 17.36 -5.17 1.10
C VAL A 119 17.93 -5.45 -0.30
N VAL A 120 19.12 -6.06 -0.40
CA VAL A 120 19.84 -6.25 -1.67
C VAL A 120 19.03 -7.14 -2.61
N TYR A 121 18.50 -8.24 -2.09
CA TYR A 121 17.67 -9.14 -2.88
C TYR A 121 16.42 -8.41 -3.42
N THR A 122 15.70 -7.68 -2.56
CA THR A 122 14.55 -6.87 -2.97
C THR A 122 14.92 -5.84 -4.04
N ILE A 123 16.02 -5.11 -3.86
CA ILE A 123 16.49 -4.09 -4.81
C ILE A 123 16.77 -4.74 -6.17
N ASN A 124 17.52 -5.85 -6.20
CA ASN A 124 17.86 -6.55 -7.43
C ASN A 124 16.62 -7.09 -8.13
N PHE A 125 15.68 -7.62 -7.36
CA PHE A 125 14.43 -8.15 -7.89
C PHE A 125 13.58 -7.05 -8.55
N ILE A 126 13.38 -5.93 -7.85
CA ILE A 126 12.62 -4.79 -8.40
C ILE A 126 13.35 -4.21 -9.62
N ASN A 127 14.68 -4.05 -9.58
CA ASN A 127 15.47 -3.63 -10.74
C ASN A 127 15.28 -4.55 -11.95
N ASN A 128 15.26 -5.87 -11.74
CA ASN A 128 15.02 -6.85 -12.80
C ASN A 128 13.62 -6.74 -13.40
N LEU A 129 12.59 -6.41 -12.61
CA LEU A 129 11.26 -6.11 -13.14
C LEU A 129 11.25 -4.82 -13.96
N ILE A 130 11.85 -3.76 -13.42
CA ILE A 130 11.90 -2.43 -14.05
C ILE A 130 12.70 -2.47 -15.35
N SER A 131 13.81 -3.21 -15.41
CA SER A 131 14.65 -3.31 -16.60
C SER A 131 13.98 -4.02 -17.78
N LYS A 132 12.85 -4.71 -17.54
CA LYS A 132 12.03 -5.34 -18.59
C LYS A 132 11.03 -4.39 -19.23
N LEU A 133 10.93 -3.14 -18.77
CA LEU A 133 10.03 -2.12 -19.31
C LEU A 133 10.76 -1.25 -20.34
N ASP A 134 10.07 -0.96 -21.45
CA ASP A 134 10.68 -0.42 -22.67
C ASP A 134 11.25 0.99 -22.54
N ASN A 135 10.70 1.80 -21.64
CA ASN A 135 11.09 3.20 -21.50
C ASN A 135 10.97 3.72 -20.06
N TYR A 136 11.64 4.84 -19.78
CA TYR A 136 11.69 5.44 -18.45
C TYR A 136 10.31 5.89 -17.93
N LYS A 137 9.37 6.25 -18.81
CA LYS A 137 8.02 6.63 -18.39
C LYS A 137 7.28 5.40 -17.83
N ASP A 138 7.35 4.27 -18.50
CA ASP A 138 6.72 3.02 -18.03
C ASP A 138 7.38 2.52 -16.74
N GLN A 139 8.71 2.65 -16.62
CA GLN A 139 9.44 2.36 -15.38
C GLN A 139 8.96 3.22 -14.21
N LEU A 140 8.78 4.52 -14.44
CA LEU A 140 8.28 5.46 -13.47
C LEU A 140 6.83 5.13 -13.10
N GLU A 141 5.95 4.90 -14.07
CA GLU A 141 4.55 4.53 -13.84
C GLU A 141 4.42 3.22 -13.06
N PHE A 142 5.20 2.20 -13.41
CA PHE A 142 5.24 0.92 -12.71
C PHE A 142 5.74 1.07 -11.27
N PHE A 143 6.86 1.77 -11.04
CA PHE A 143 7.40 1.95 -9.69
C PHE A 143 6.46 2.79 -8.80
N ASN A 144 5.71 3.73 -9.39
CA ASN A 144 4.74 4.53 -8.64
C ASN A 144 3.55 3.74 -8.12
N LYS A 145 3.34 2.51 -8.57
CA LYS A 145 2.32 1.62 -7.97
C LYS A 145 2.78 1.03 -6.64
N PHE A 146 4.08 1.05 -6.33
CA PHE A 146 4.60 0.43 -5.12
C PHE A 146 4.22 1.20 -3.85
N LEU A 147 3.76 0.44 -2.86
CA LEU A 147 3.67 0.80 -1.45
C LEU A 147 4.40 -0.28 -0.66
N PHE A 148 5.33 0.13 0.19
CA PHE A 148 6.08 -0.81 1.02
C PHE A 148 5.40 -0.97 2.36
N ILE A 149 5.33 -2.19 2.88
CA ILE A 149 4.80 -2.48 4.20
C ILE A 149 5.81 -3.32 4.98
N ILE A 150 5.92 -3.06 6.28
CA ILE A 150 6.70 -3.90 7.21
C ILE A 150 5.70 -4.72 7.99
N THR A 151 5.61 -6.01 7.73
CA THR A 151 4.66 -6.91 8.38
C THR A 151 5.25 -7.56 9.62
N LYS A 152 4.39 -8.18 10.45
CA LYS A 152 4.79 -8.92 11.66
C LYS A 152 5.53 -8.05 12.68
N VAL A 153 5.18 -6.77 12.76
CA VAL A 153 5.80 -5.86 13.74
C VAL A 153 5.44 -6.20 15.18
N ASP A 154 4.39 -7.00 15.38
CA ASP A 154 4.03 -7.62 16.67
C ASP A 154 5.15 -8.51 17.26
N TYR A 155 6.09 -8.99 16.44
CA TYR A 155 7.25 -9.77 16.88
C TYR A 155 8.38 -8.92 17.49
N ILE A 156 8.28 -7.60 17.47
CA ILE A 156 9.28 -6.72 18.09
C ILE A 156 9.21 -6.88 19.62
N LYS A 157 10.31 -7.35 20.22
CA LYS A 157 10.37 -7.69 21.66
C LYS A 157 10.64 -6.50 22.59
N ASN A 158 11.31 -5.46 22.09
CA ASN A 158 11.78 -4.34 22.92
C ASN A 158 10.75 -3.20 22.91
N GLY A 159 9.77 -3.28 23.80
CA GLY A 159 8.68 -2.31 23.89
C GLY A 159 7.38 -3.01 24.25
N LYS A 160 6.30 -2.25 24.37
CA LYS A 160 5.01 -2.78 24.83
C LYS A 160 3.88 -2.42 23.88
N TRP A 161 3.07 -3.42 23.60
CA TRP A 161 1.75 -3.25 23.00
C TRP A 161 0.73 -2.97 24.09
N THR A 162 0.04 -1.85 23.98
CA THR A 162 -1.02 -1.44 24.91
C THR A 162 -2.37 -1.61 24.23
N PHE A 163 -3.25 -2.38 24.85
CA PHE A 163 -4.60 -2.62 24.36
C PHE A 163 -5.56 -1.70 25.10
N ARG A 164 -6.15 -0.74 24.40
CA ARG A 164 -7.11 0.20 24.97
C ARG A 164 -8.53 -0.21 24.62
N LYS A 165 -9.36 -0.38 25.65
CA LYS A 165 -10.79 -0.71 25.50
C LYS A 165 -11.60 0.53 25.10
N TYR A 166 -12.54 0.31 24.19
CA TYR A 166 -13.56 1.24 23.73
C TYR A 166 -14.92 0.53 23.70
N ASN A 167 -15.99 1.26 23.39
CA ASN A 167 -17.35 0.70 23.34
C ASN A 167 -17.51 -0.35 22.22
N ASP A 168 -16.71 -0.26 21.17
CA ASP A 168 -16.76 -1.08 19.96
C ASP A 168 -15.69 -2.19 19.92
N GLY A 169 -14.81 -2.27 20.92
CA GLY A 169 -13.75 -3.28 21.01
C GLY A 169 -12.45 -2.72 21.56
N TYR A 170 -11.33 -3.29 21.15
CA TYR A 170 -9.99 -2.90 21.59
C TYR A 170 -9.19 -2.32 20.45
N ARG A 171 -8.40 -1.28 20.73
CA ARG A 171 -7.41 -0.73 19.79
C ARG A 171 -6.02 -0.88 20.37
N VAL A 172 -5.05 -1.15 19.50
CA VAL A 172 -3.66 -1.41 19.90
C VAL A 172 -2.81 -0.17 19.69
N ILE A 173 -2.02 0.18 20.70
CA ILE A 173 -1.11 1.31 20.70
C ILE A 173 0.29 0.81 21.05
N ALA A 174 1.29 1.18 20.26
CA ALA A 174 2.69 0.96 20.61
C ALA A 174 3.13 2.00 21.66
N ASP A 175 3.83 1.57 22.70
CA ASP A 175 4.43 2.47 23.68
C ASP A 175 5.58 3.31 23.06
N PRO A 176 6.07 4.37 23.73
CA PRO A 176 7.10 5.22 23.15
C PRO A 176 8.38 4.48 22.73
N THR A 177 8.80 3.47 23.49
CA THR A 177 9.96 2.64 23.15
C THR A 177 9.73 1.84 21.87
N LEU A 178 8.57 1.19 21.74
CA LEU A 178 8.22 0.44 20.54
C LEU A 178 8.06 1.37 19.33
N ASN A 179 7.43 2.53 19.49
CA ASN A 179 7.30 3.52 18.41
C ASN A 179 8.66 3.98 17.90
N PHE A 180 9.61 4.25 18.79
CA PHE A 180 10.98 4.58 18.38
C PHE A 180 11.62 3.48 17.51
N ILE A 181 11.45 2.20 17.89
CA ILE A 181 11.97 1.08 17.08
C ILE A 181 11.26 0.97 15.73
N LEU A 182 9.94 1.19 15.69
CA LEU A 182 9.18 1.21 14.45
C LEU A 182 9.68 2.33 13.53
N GLU A 183 9.90 3.53 14.07
CA GLU A 183 10.44 4.68 13.33
C GLU A 183 11.85 4.41 12.78
N GLU A 184 12.74 3.83 13.59
CA GLU A 184 14.07 3.42 13.15
C GLU A 184 14.01 2.39 12.00
N LYS A 185 13.10 1.42 12.08
CA LYS A 185 12.89 0.44 11.00
C LYS A 185 12.34 1.08 9.73
N VAL A 186 11.36 1.97 9.87
CA VAL A 186 10.82 2.74 8.74
C VAL A 186 11.94 3.56 8.10
N GLY A 187 12.77 4.25 8.90
CA GLY A 187 13.93 4.99 8.44
C GLY A 187 14.95 4.12 7.71
N TYR A 188 15.28 2.96 8.29
CA TYR A 188 16.20 1.99 7.69
C TYR A 188 15.75 1.58 6.29
N PHE A 189 14.52 1.10 6.12
CA PHE A 189 14.03 0.65 4.82
C PHE A 189 13.78 1.81 3.86
N ARG A 190 13.34 2.98 4.35
CA ARG A 190 13.23 4.18 3.51
C ARG A 190 14.58 4.56 2.90
N TYR A 191 15.65 4.53 3.69
CA TYR A 191 17.00 4.90 3.24
C TYR A 191 17.70 3.80 2.43
N SER A 192 17.62 2.55 2.88
CA SER A 192 18.40 1.45 2.30
C SER A 192 17.73 0.83 1.08
N LEU A 193 16.40 0.86 0.99
CA LEU A 193 15.60 0.31 -0.11
C LEU A 193 14.96 1.40 -0.98
N ILE A 194 14.02 2.17 -0.45
CA ILE A 194 13.18 3.07 -1.26
C ILE A 194 14.03 4.17 -1.93
N LYS A 195 14.97 4.78 -1.20
CA LYS A 195 15.85 5.82 -1.74
C LYS A 195 16.65 5.37 -2.97
N LYS A 196 16.93 4.07 -3.12
CA LYS A 196 17.65 3.53 -4.30
C LYS A 196 16.87 3.72 -5.60
N PHE A 197 15.55 3.83 -5.49
CA PHE A 197 14.64 4.10 -6.58
C PHE A 197 14.16 5.55 -6.60
N GLY A 198 14.85 6.47 -5.90
CA GLY A 198 14.44 7.87 -5.79
C GLY A 198 14.23 8.59 -7.12
N HIS A 199 14.96 8.17 -8.16
CA HIS A 199 14.82 8.67 -9.53
C HIS A 199 13.53 8.20 -10.23
N LEU A 200 12.79 7.25 -9.68
CA LEU A 200 11.49 6.77 -10.20
C LEU A 200 10.31 7.19 -9.31
N ILE A 201 10.57 7.88 -8.19
CA ILE A 201 9.51 8.29 -7.26
C ILE A 201 8.77 9.50 -7.81
N ARG A 202 7.49 9.30 -8.12
CA ARG A 202 6.52 10.37 -8.33
C ARG A 202 5.25 10.07 -7.54
N THR A 203 5.07 10.80 -6.44
CA THR A 203 3.92 10.63 -5.56
C THR A 203 2.81 11.58 -5.97
N ARG A 204 1.61 11.04 -6.19
CA ARG A 204 0.40 11.83 -6.43
C ARG A 204 -0.52 11.66 -5.23
N ILE A 205 -1.13 12.76 -4.78
CA ILE A 205 -2.23 12.70 -3.81
C ILE A 205 -3.36 13.61 -4.26
N PHE A 206 -4.59 13.07 -4.24
CA PHE A 206 -5.77 13.88 -4.48
C PHE A 206 -6.00 14.85 -3.32
N THR A 207 -6.23 16.12 -3.65
CA THR A 207 -6.43 17.19 -2.65
C THR A 207 -7.84 17.78 -2.66
N GLY A 208 -8.63 17.52 -3.70
CA GLY A 208 -9.96 18.11 -3.90
C GLY A 208 -9.96 19.63 -4.10
N GLN A 209 -8.79 20.28 -4.08
CA GLN A 209 -8.65 21.74 -4.21
C GLN A 209 -8.21 22.09 -5.63
N LYS A 210 -8.88 23.09 -6.23
CA LYS A 210 -8.59 23.53 -7.61
C LYS A 210 -7.36 24.42 -7.72
N SER A 211 -6.92 25.06 -6.63
CA SER A 211 -5.71 25.90 -6.63
C SER A 211 -5.10 26.03 -5.23
N THR A 212 -3.77 26.05 -5.19
CA THR A 212 -2.96 26.44 -4.03
C THR A 212 -1.65 27.05 -4.54
N ASN A 213 -1.16 28.11 -3.91
CA ASN A 213 0.16 28.65 -4.23
C ASN A 213 1.24 27.78 -3.56
N ILE A 214 1.73 26.76 -4.28
CA ILE A 214 3.01 26.10 -3.99
C ILE A 214 3.95 26.45 -5.14
N ASP A 215 5.11 26.98 -4.77
CA ASP A 215 6.18 27.38 -5.67
C ASP A 215 7.43 26.55 -5.30
N GLU A 216 7.46 25.32 -5.82
CA GLU A 216 8.56 24.36 -5.67
C GLU A 216 8.67 23.53 -6.97
N ASP A 217 9.86 23.44 -7.56
CA ASP A 217 10.07 22.71 -8.83
C ASP A 217 9.72 21.22 -8.76
N PHE A 218 9.74 20.64 -7.55
CA PHE A 218 9.49 19.23 -7.30
C PHE A 218 8.13 18.93 -6.67
N LEU A 219 7.32 19.96 -6.38
CA LEU A 219 6.02 19.82 -5.75
C LEU A 219 5.06 20.88 -6.28
N TYR A 220 4.09 20.45 -7.08
CA TYR A 220 3.12 21.34 -7.72
C TYR A 220 1.73 20.72 -7.74
N LEU A 221 0.73 21.56 -8.01
CA LEU A 221 -0.66 21.15 -8.18
C LEU A 221 -0.97 21.02 -9.67
N GLU A 222 -1.48 19.86 -10.08
CA GLU A 222 -1.96 19.62 -11.45
C GLU A 222 -3.31 18.89 -11.35
N ASP A 223 -4.35 19.44 -11.99
CA ASP A 223 -5.70 18.86 -12.02
C ASP A 223 -6.28 18.44 -10.65
N GLY A 224 -6.00 19.21 -9.59
CA GLY A 224 -6.49 18.95 -8.23
C GLY A 224 -5.66 17.94 -7.41
N GLU A 225 -4.52 17.51 -7.92
CA GLU A 225 -3.57 16.61 -7.26
C GLU A 225 -2.27 17.32 -6.93
N PHE A 226 -1.71 17.01 -5.76
CA PHE A 226 -0.30 17.31 -5.54
C PHE A 226 0.56 16.24 -6.16
N ILE A 227 1.49 16.68 -7.00
CA ILE A 227 2.49 15.86 -7.65
C ILE A 227 3.83 16.19 -7.03
N CYS A 228 4.42 15.23 -6.33
CA CYS A 228 5.76 15.30 -5.79
C CYS A 228 6.70 14.41 -6.62
N THR A 229 7.71 15.00 -7.26
CA THR A 229 8.61 14.30 -8.21
C THR A 229 9.90 13.78 -7.57
N LYS A 230 10.01 13.84 -6.23
CA LYS A 230 11.15 13.30 -5.49
C LYS A 230 10.75 12.75 -4.13
N LEU A 231 11.68 12.00 -3.53
CA LEU A 231 11.59 11.62 -2.12
C LEU A 231 11.73 12.86 -1.22
N ILE A 232 10.79 13.05 -0.30
CA ILE A 232 10.86 14.11 0.72
C ILE A 232 11.70 13.59 1.90
N ASP A 233 12.88 14.16 2.12
CA ASP A 233 13.68 13.89 3.31
C ASP A 233 13.31 14.84 4.47
N GLY A 234 13.93 14.64 5.65
CA GLY A 234 13.66 15.46 6.83
C GLY A 234 13.87 16.96 6.61
N PRO A 235 15.02 17.41 6.05
CA PRO A 235 15.23 18.81 5.70
C PRO A 235 14.18 19.37 4.74
N THR A 236 13.84 18.64 3.67
CA THR A 236 12.81 19.07 2.71
C THR A 236 11.45 19.18 3.38
N TYR A 237 11.08 18.19 4.21
CA TYR A 237 9.82 18.21 4.96
C TYR A 237 9.72 19.41 5.90
N ASN A 238 10.78 19.72 6.64
CA ASN A 238 10.82 20.86 7.55
C ASN A 238 10.71 22.20 6.80
N HIS A 239 11.38 22.32 5.66
CA HIS A 239 11.25 23.48 4.77
C HIS A 239 9.81 23.64 4.29
N LEU A 240 9.20 22.57 3.77
CA LEU A 240 7.82 22.59 3.28
C LEU A 240 6.82 22.96 4.39
N CYS A 241 6.96 22.39 5.59
CA CYS A 241 6.09 22.70 6.73
C CYS A 241 6.26 24.15 7.21
N THR A 242 7.47 24.71 7.11
CA THR A 242 7.75 26.10 7.48
C THR A 242 7.19 27.08 6.44
N LYS A 243 7.41 26.80 5.14
CA LYS A 243 6.98 27.67 4.03
C LYS A 243 5.47 27.58 3.77
N TYR A 244 4.88 26.38 3.93
CA TYR A 244 3.48 26.10 3.63
C TYR A 244 2.75 25.37 4.79
N PRO A 245 2.64 25.98 5.97
CA PRO A 245 2.12 25.31 7.17
C PRO A 245 0.68 24.78 7.00
N ARG A 246 -0.15 25.47 6.21
CA ARG A 246 -1.54 25.04 5.90
C ARG A 246 -1.60 23.75 5.07
N HIS A 247 -0.51 23.32 4.46
CA HIS A 247 -0.43 22.12 3.64
C HIS A 247 0.28 20.95 4.34
N LYS A 248 0.69 21.12 5.61
CA LYS A 248 1.31 20.05 6.41
C LYS A 248 0.57 18.70 6.33
N PRO A 249 -0.77 18.61 6.47
CA PRO A 249 -1.46 17.32 6.37
C PRO A 249 -1.28 16.61 5.01
N LYS A 250 -1.07 17.38 3.93
CA LYS A 250 -0.81 16.84 2.60
C LYS A 250 0.63 16.36 2.47
N PHE A 251 1.59 17.06 3.08
CA PHE A 251 2.98 16.60 3.15
C PHE A 251 3.12 15.34 3.98
N ASP A 252 2.38 15.23 5.09
CA ASP A 252 2.31 14.02 5.91
C ASP A 252 1.84 12.81 5.09
N ARG A 253 0.80 12.99 4.25
CA ARG A 253 0.33 11.96 3.30
C ARG A 253 1.40 11.55 2.27
N ILE A 254 2.07 12.53 1.65
CA ILE A 254 3.16 12.24 0.68
C ILE A 254 4.29 11.46 1.36
N VAL A 255 4.77 11.93 2.52
CA VAL A 255 5.86 11.26 3.26
C VAL A 255 5.45 9.84 3.64
N LYS A 256 4.20 9.65 4.09
CA LYS A 256 3.65 8.35 4.45
C LYS A 256 3.64 7.37 3.27
N ILE A 257 3.18 7.80 2.09
CA ILE A 257 3.21 7.00 0.86
C ILE A 257 4.63 6.63 0.44
N GLN A 258 5.59 7.52 0.68
CA GLN A 258 7.00 7.32 0.39
C GLN A 258 7.75 6.52 1.47
N SER A 259 7.07 6.12 2.54
CA SER A 259 7.64 5.37 3.66
C SER A 259 7.05 3.95 3.70
N PRO A 260 7.80 2.97 4.20
CA PRO A 260 7.24 1.68 4.57
C PRO A 260 6.21 1.87 5.69
N ILE A 261 5.06 1.17 5.61
CA ILE A 261 4.01 1.23 6.61
C ILE A 261 4.12 0.00 7.54
N PRO A 262 4.50 0.17 8.82
CA PRO A 262 4.61 -0.96 9.75
C PRO A 262 3.23 -1.46 10.17
N CYS A 263 2.92 -2.73 9.91
CA CYS A 263 1.62 -3.34 10.12
C CYS A 263 1.73 -4.63 10.92
N SER A 264 0.75 -4.85 11.81
CA SER A 264 0.51 -6.17 12.40
C SER A 264 -0.88 -6.64 12.00
N SER A 265 -0.96 -7.74 11.28
CA SER A 265 -2.23 -8.43 11.04
C SER A 265 -2.79 -9.00 12.35
N TYR A 266 -1.91 -9.51 13.22
CA TYR A 266 -2.29 -10.16 14.47
C TYR A 266 -2.92 -9.19 15.47
N PHE A 267 -2.34 -8.00 15.61
CA PHE A 267 -2.87 -6.94 16.49
C PHE A 267 -3.76 -5.94 15.76
N LYS A 268 -4.04 -6.16 14.46
CA LYS A 268 -4.69 -5.18 13.58
C LYS A 268 -4.08 -3.77 13.65
N TYR A 269 -2.78 -3.71 13.92
CA TYR A 269 -2.05 -2.45 14.10
C TYR A 269 -1.77 -1.80 12.76
N ASN A 270 -2.08 -0.50 12.67
CA ASN A 270 -1.79 0.39 11.54
C ASN A 270 -2.50 0.03 10.21
N LEU A 271 -3.47 -0.88 10.23
CA LEU A 271 -4.18 -1.32 9.01
C LEU A 271 -5.04 -0.22 8.40
N THR A 272 -5.69 0.61 9.23
CA THR A 272 -6.39 1.84 8.77
C THR A 272 -5.44 2.72 7.94
N ASN A 273 -4.21 2.90 8.41
CA ASN A 273 -3.23 3.73 7.73
C ASN A 273 -2.74 3.13 6.42
N LEU A 274 -2.63 1.79 6.34
CA LEU A 274 -2.35 1.08 5.10
C LEU A 274 -3.47 1.30 4.07
N ILE A 275 -4.73 1.10 4.46
CA ILE A 275 -5.87 1.30 3.55
C ILE A 275 -5.95 2.74 3.05
N LEU A 276 -5.74 3.74 3.93
CA LEU A 276 -5.69 5.14 3.51
C LEU A 276 -4.56 5.42 2.51
N ALA A 277 -3.39 4.76 2.63
CA ALA A 277 -2.31 4.91 1.66
C ALA A 277 -2.62 4.24 0.32
N ILE A 278 -3.34 3.11 0.34
CA ILE A 278 -3.85 2.43 -0.87
C ILE A 278 -4.87 3.34 -1.58
N ILE A 279 -5.79 3.95 -0.83
CA ILE A 279 -6.74 4.94 -1.34
C ILE A 279 -6.01 6.14 -1.94
N ASP A 280 -4.97 6.65 -1.27
CA ASP A 280 -4.21 7.80 -1.79
C ASP A 280 -3.46 7.48 -3.09
N LYS A 281 -3.11 6.21 -3.33
CA LYS A 281 -2.53 5.74 -4.60
C LYS A 281 -3.58 5.49 -5.70
N ALA A 282 -4.85 5.39 -5.35
CA ALA A 282 -5.90 5.23 -6.32
C ALA A 282 -6.11 6.55 -7.08
N ASP A 283 -5.84 6.55 -8.39
CA ASP A 283 -6.11 7.71 -9.25
C ASP A 283 -7.62 8.05 -9.25
N LYS A 284 -7.93 9.33 -9.47
CA LYS A 284 -9.23 10.03 -9.42
C LYS A 284 -10.46 9.22 -9.90
N GLY A 285 -11.02 8.33 -9.09
CA GLY A 285 -12.27 7.70 -9.54
C GLY A 285 -12.92 6.64 -8.68
N ILE A 286 -12.28 6.12 -7.64
CA ILE A 286 -12.91 5.02 -6.89
C ILE A 286 -13.76 5.59 -5.77
N PHE A 287 -14.89 6.15 -6.22
CA PHE A 287 -16.01 6.48 -5.35
C PHE A 287 -16.39 5.23 -4.55
N GLY A 288 -16.29 5.32 -3.23
CA GLY A 288 -16.78 4.26 -2.34
C GLY A 288 -15.74 3.22 -1.92
N LEU A 289 -14.43 3.37 -2.15
CA LEU A 289 -13.45 2.44 -1.53
C LEU A 289 -13.52 2.52 0.01
N ASP A 290 -13.79 3.71 0.54
CA ASP A 290 -14.13 3.97 1.94
C ASP A 290 -15.41 3.24 2.40
N LYS A 291 -16.26 2.82 1.47
CA LYS A 291 -17.47 2.02 1.72
C LYS A 291 -17.24 0.51 1.51
N LEU A 292 -16.17 0.12 0.82
CA LEU A 292 -15.79 -1.28 0.58
C LEU A 292 -15.10 -1.90 1.79
N ILE A 293 -14.31 -1.10 2.49
CA ILE A 293 -13.62 -1.50 3.71
C ILE A 293 -14.07 -0.57 4.82
N ASP A 294 -14.56 -1.14 5.93
CA ASP A 294 -14.86 -0.37 7.13
C ASP A 294 -13.55 0.07 7.80
N VAL A 295 -13.02 1.21 7.32
CA VAL A 295 -11.73 1.79 7.73
C VAL A 295 -11.71 2.09 9.24
N ASP A 296 -12.87 2.35 9.83
CA ASP A 296 -13.03 2.63 11.26
C ASP A 296 -12.96 1.36 12.12
N ARG A 297 -13.38 0.22 11.56
CA ARG A 297 -13.38 -1.08 12.27
C ARG A 297 -12.17 -1.96 12.00
N ILE A 298 -11.43 -1.72 10.92
CA ILE A 298 -10.31 -2.60 10.52
C ILE A 298 -9.20 -2.72 11.56
N SER A 299 -9.03 -1.70 12.41
CA SER A 299 -8.05 -1.68 13.50
C SER A 299 -8.64 -2.05 14.87
N ILE A 300 -9.90 -2.54 14.90
CA ILE A 300 -10.59 -2.97 16.12
C ILE A 300 -10.42 -4.47 16.30
N LEU A 301 -9.95 -4.86 17.48
CA LEU A 301 -9.95 -6.23 17.97
C LEU A 301 -11.22 -6.50 18.78
N SER A 302 -11.87 -7.63 18.51
CA SER A 302 -12.86 -8.22 19.40
C SER A 302 -12.21 -8.77 20.69
N GLN A 303 -13.03 -9.13 21.68
CA GLN A 303 -12.53 -9.80 22.89
C GLN A 303 -11.82 -11.12 22.55
N GLU A 304 -12.41 -11.94 21.67
CA GLU A 304 -11.82 -13.22 21.28
C GLU A 304 -10.47 -13.06 20.57
N GLU A 305 -10.35 -12.05 19.70
CA GLU A 305 -9.08 -11.74 19.04
C GLU A 305 -8.04 -11.21 20.04
N LEU A 306 -8.46 -10.42 21.03
CA LEU A 306 -7.58 -9.97 22.11
C LEU A 306 -7.06 -11.17 22.93
N ASP A 307 -7.93 -12.09 23.32
CA ASP A 307 -7.56 -13.25 24.14
C ASP A 307 -6.56 -14.15 23.42
N ARG A 308 -6.75 -14.35 22.10
CA ARG A 308 -5.74 -14.99 21.24
C ARG A 308 -4.45 -14.17 21.22
N ALA A 309 -4.55 -12.86 21.00
CA ALA A 309 -3.41 -11.95 20.86
C ALA A 309 -2.44 -11.96 22.05
N ILE A 310 -2.99 -12.06 23.27
CA ILE A 310 -2.21 -12.04 24.51
C ILE A 310 -1.72 -13.44 24.94
N ASN A 311 -1.98 -14.50 24.16
CA ASN A 311 -1.60 -15.89 24.46
C ASN A 311 -2.03 -16.33 25.88
N ILE A 312 -3.16 -15.84 26.38
CA ILE A 312 -3.68 -16.29 27.67
C ILE A 312 -4.54 -17.52 27.43
N GLN A 313 -4.04 -18.69 27.83
CA GLN A 313 -4.89 -19.85 28.10
C GLN A 313 -5.38 -19.75 29.54
N ILE A 314 -6.67 -19.51 29.74
CA ILE A 314 -7.32 -19.71 31.04
C ILE A 314 -7.58 -21.21 31.16
N ILE A 315 -6.73 -21.91 31.91
CA ILE A 315 -7.00 -23.29 32.31
C ILE A 315 -7.98 -23.20 33.48
N ASN A 316 -9.21 -23.69 33.27
CA ASN A 316 -10.20 -23.88 34.33
C ASN A 316 -9.84 -25.08 35.20
#